data_AF-A0AAE5S6V8-F1
#
_entry.id   AF-A0AAE5S6V8-F1
#
_cell.length_a   1.000
_cell.length_b   1.000
_cell.length_c   1.000
_cell.angle_alpha   90.00
_cell.angle_beta   90.00
_cell.angle_gamma   90.00
#
_symmetry.space_group_name_H-M   'P 1'
#
loop_
_entity.id
_entity.type
_entity.pdbx_description
1 polymer ?
#
loop_
_entity_poly.entity_id
_entity_poly.type
_entity_poly.pdbx_seq_one_letter_code
_entity_poly.pdbx_strand_id
1 'polypeptide(L)'
;MLDAIRWDSDLIHRYDVAGPRYTSYPTAVQFHTQVSAFDLLHALRESRKASRPLSLYVHLPFCANICYYCACNKVITKDRGRAQAYLQRLEHEIQMLACHLAPGQLVEQLHLGGGTPTFLSHDELRRLMAQLRLHFNLLDDDSGDYGIEIDPREADWSTMGLLRELGFNRVSLGVQDLDPTVQRAINRMQSLEETRAIVEAARTLQFRSVNIDLIYGLPTQNPQTFSHTVDKVIDLQPDRLSVFNYAHLPERFMPQRRIDVADLPDAESKLLMLERTVEQLGNAGYRYIGMDHFALPDDELATAQEDLTLQRNFQGYTTHGHCDLIGLGVSAISQVGELYSQNSSDLNEYLRLLDSDQPATRRGLICNDDDRIRRAIIQQLICHFTLDFGEIEKTFCIDFRDYFSEAWPQLLGMASDGLITLSETGIEVRPAGRLLVRAVCMVFDTYLTRQNRQQFSQVI
;
A
#
# COMPACT_ATOMS: atom_id res chain seq x y z
N MET A 1 22.61 -0.37 11.47
CA MET A 1 22.42 -1.52 10.57
C MET A 1 21.37 -2.40 11.22
N LEU A 2 20.15 -2.39 10.69
CA LEU A 2 19.08 -3.22 11.23
C LEU A 2 19.43 -4.69 11.02
N ASP A 3 19.50 -5.48 12.10
CA ASP A 3 19.81 -6.91 12.03
C ASP A 3 18.87 -7.66 11.07
N ALA A 4 19.34 -8.72 10.41
CA ALA A 4 18.50 -9.56 9.55
C ALA A 4 17.33 -10.18 10.35
N ILE A 5 16.18 -10.42 9.69
CA ILE A 5 15.06 -11.15 10.32
C ILE A 5 15.57 -12.47 10.87
N ARG A 6 15.11 -12.84 12.08
CA ARG A 6 15.35 -14.16 12.63
C ARG A 6 14.05 -14.95 12.64
N TRP A 7 14.00 -16.08 11.97
CA TRP A 7 12.82 -16.94 12.01
C TRP A 7 12.66 -17.59 13.40
N ASP A 8 11.42 -17.60 13.91
CA ASP A 8 11.04 -18.22 15.19
C ASP A 8 9.60 -18.76 15.11
N SER A 9 9.47 -20.05 14.81
CA SER A 9 8.18 -20.70 14.61
C SER A 9 7.27 -20.65 15.85
N ASP A 10 7.84 -20.73 17.05
CA ASP A 10 7.07 -20.72 18.29
C ASP A 10 6.45 -19.35 18.56
N LEU A 11 7.20 -18.27 18.29
CA LEU A 11 6.68 -16.91 18.33
C LEU A 11 5.61 -16.69 17.27
N ILE A 12 5.85 -17.14 16.04
CA ILE A 12 4.89 -17.02 14.94
C ILE A 12 3.57 -17.70 15.30
N HIS A 13 3.60 -18.96 15.73
CA HIS A 13 2.36 -19.65 16.12
C HIS A 13 1.62 -18.99 17.28
N ARG A 14 2.32 -18.31 18.19
CA ARG A 14 1.72 -17.65 19.36
C ARG A 14 1.06 -16.31 19.02
N TYR A 15 1.65 -15.56 18.08
CA TYR A 15 1.26 -14.18 17.77
C TYR A 15 0.67 -14.00 16.37
N ASP A 16 0.54 -15.07 15.58
CA ASP A 16 -0.23 -15.05 14.33
C ASP A 16 -1.74 -15.04 14.61
N VAL A 17 -2.23 -13.85 14.94
CA VAL A 17 -3.64 -13.59 15.26
C VAL A 17 -4.26 -12.66 14.22
N ALA A 18 -5.59 -12.71 14.07
CA ALA A 18 -6.28 -11.83 13.13
C ALA A 18 -6.20 -10.36 13.60
N GLY A 19 -5.68 -9.50 12.73
CA GLY A 19 -5.41 -8.10 13.04
C GLY A 19 -5.32 -7.22 11.80
N PRO A 20 -5.59 -5.91 11.94
CA PRO A 20 -5.55 -4.99 10.81
C PRO A 20 -4.13 -4.87 10.24
N ARG A 21 -4.04 -4.53 8.96
CA ARG A 21 -2.76 -4.27 8.28
C ARG A 21 -2.13 -2.93 8.68
N TYR A 22 -2.85 -2.09 9.43
CA TYR A 22 -2.45 -0.73 9.79
C TYR A 22 -1.91 0.08 8.60
N THR A 23 -2.60 -0.03 7.46
CA THR A 23 -2.42 0.87 6.32
C THR A 23 -2.66 2.33 6.72
N SER A 24 -3.56 2.54 7.69
CA SER A 24 -3.73 3.78 8.45
C SER A 24 -4.15 3.44 9.88
N TYR A 25 -4.02 4.42 10.78
CA TYR A 25 -4.70 4.42 12.06
C TYR A 25 -5.39 5.77 12.28
N PRO A 26 -6.70 5.82 12.58
CA PRO A 26 -7.62 4.68 12.63
C PRO A 26 -7.78 3.99 11.27
N THR A 27 -8.16 2.71 11.29
CA THR A 27 -8.34 1.93 10.07
C THR A 27 -9.59 2.35 9.30
N ALA A 28 -9.65 2.08 7.99
CA ALA A 28 -10.81 2.36 7.15
C ALA A 28 -12.12 1.65 7.59
N VAL A 29 -12.05 0.68 8.52
CA VAL A 29 -13.26 0.10 9.14
C VAL A 29 -14.00 1.14 9.97
N GLN A 30 -13.29 2.09 10.58
CA GLN A 30 -13.86 3.14 11.43
C GLN A 30 -14.48 4.30 10.65
N PHE A 31 -14.30 4.36 9.32
CA PHE A 31 -14.87 5.44 8.52
C PHE A 31 -16.39 5.37 8.54
N HIS A 32 -17.03 6.49 8.83
CA HIS A 32 -18.48 6.64 8.93
C HIS A 32 -19.02 7.64 7.90
N THR A 33 -20.34 7.62 7.67
CA THR A 33 -21.00 8.44 6.65
C THR A 33 -21.29 9.88 7.09
N GLN A 34 -20.97 10.24 8.33
CA GLN A 34 -21.12 11.63 8.82
C GLN A 34 -20.04 12.57 8.27
N VAL A 35 -18.89 12.05 7.82
CA VAL A 35 -17.91 12.85 7.08
C VAL A 35 -18.45 13.13 5.68
N SER A 36 -18.47 14.40 5.32
CA SER A 36 -19.06 14.92 4.10
C SER A 36 -18.02 15.55 3.19
N ALA A 37 -18.45 15.93 1.98
CA ALA A 37 -17.65 16.75 1.08
C ALA A 37 -17.21 18.09 1.71
N PHE A 38 -18.01 18.67 2.60
CA PHE A 38 -17.66 19.93 3.26
C PHE A 38 -16.40 19.81 4.11
N ASP A 39 -16.25 18.69 4.83
CA ASP A 39 -15.09 18.41 5.66
C ASP A 39 -13.82 18.30 4.83
N LEU A 40 -13.90 17.61 3.68
CA LEU A 40 -12.79 17.53 2.72
C LEU A 40 -12.40 18.92 2.20
N LEU A 41 -13.37 19.71 1.72
CA LEU A 41 -13.09 21.04 1.20
C LEU A 41 -12.54 21.99 2.28
N HIS A 42 -12.95 21.82 3.53
CA HIS A 42 -12.38 22.53 4.67
C HIS A 42 -10.92 22.11 4.90
N ALA A 43 -10.64 20.81 4.96
CA ALA A 43 -9.28 20.28 5.14
C ALA A 43 -8.32 20.73 4.03
N LEU A 44 -8.76 20.73 2.76
CA LEU A 44 -7.97 21.23 1.63
C LEU A 44 -7.62 22.72 1.77
N ARG A 45 -8.55 23.54 2.28
CA ARG A 45 -8.30 24.96 2.55
C ARG A 45 -7.32 25.18 3.70
N GLU A 46 -7.35 24.34 4.74
CA GLU A 46 -6.38 24.38 5.82
C GLU A 46 -4.99 23.92 5.36
N SER A 47 -4.91 22.85 4.56
CA SER A 47 -3.69 22.42 3.87
C SER A 47 -3.08 23.56 3.05
N ARG A 48 -3.93 24.25 2.27
CA ARG A 48 -3.56 25.44 1.49
C ARG A 48 -2.98 26.56 2.36
N LYS A 49 -3.63 26.89 3.47
CA LYS A 49 -3.13 27.93 4.40
C LYS A 49 -1.77 27.57 4.97
N ALA A 50 -1.58 26.30 5.30
CA ALA A 50 -0.32 25.77 5.81
C ALA A 50 0.75 25.58 4.71
N SER A 51 0.38 25.74 3.43
CA SER A 51 1.25 25.50 2.26
C SER A 51 1.92 24.12 2.30
N ARG A 52 1.19 23.10 2.75
CA ARG A 52 1.71 21.72 2.80
C ARG A 52 1.91 21.18 1.38
N PRO A 53 3.01 20.44 1.12
CA PRO A 53 3.16 19.72 -0.13
C PRO A 53 2.12 18.61 -0.26
N LEU A 54 1.91 18.17 -1.48
CA LEU A 54 0.83 17.26 -1.85
C LEU A 54 1.38 15.94 -2.36
N SER A 55 0.67 14.87 -2.00
CA SER A 55 0.75 13.58 -2.66
C SER A 55 -0.57 13.32 -3.38
N LEU A 56 -0.54 12.94 -4.64
CA LEU A 56 -1.74 12.60 -5.41
C LEU A 56 -1.82 11.09 -5.58
N TYR A 57 -2.99 10.51 -5.30
CA TYR A 57 -3.31 9.15 -5.70
C TYR A 57 -4.51 9.18 -6.65
N VAL A 58 -4.36 8.57 -7.82
CA VAL A 58 -5.45 8.49 -8.80
C VAL A 58 -5.82 7.02 -9.00
N HIS A 59 -7.06 6.70 -8.67
CA HIS A 59 -7.59 5.35 -8.83
C HIS A 59 -8.16 5.15 -10.24
N LEU A 60 -7.60 4.21 -10.99
CA LEU A 60 -8.03 3.80 -12.33
C LEU A 60 -8.57 2.36 -12.26
N PRO A 61 -9.91 2.16 -12.20
CA PRO A 61 -10.47 0.87 -11.76
C PRO A 61 -10.46 -0.21 -12.86
N PHE A 62 -10.09 0.09 -14.10
CA PHE A 62 -10.35 -0.83 -15.21
C PHE A 62 -9.29 -1.94 -15.33
N CYS A 63 -9.74 -3.17 -15.58
CA CYS A 63 -8.87 -4.28 -15.97
C CYS A 63 -9.45 -4.99 -17.19
N ALA A 64 -8.59 -5.40 -18.13
CA ALA A 64 -9.00 -6.17 -19.31
C ALA A 64 -9.45 -7.60 -18.96
N ASN A 65 -8.82 -8.19 -17.94
CA ASN A 65 -9.01 -9.58 -17.53
C ASN A 65 -9.29 -9.69 -16.04
N ILE A 66 -10.12 -10.66 -15.67
CA ILE A 66 -10.44 -10.98 -14.28
C ILE A 66 -9.37 -11.92 -13.69
N CYS A 67 -8.64 -11.45 -12.68
CA CYS A 67 -7.78 -12.33 -11.88
C CYS A 67 -8.57 -12.87 -10.68
N TYR A 68 -8.59 -14.19 -10.50
CA TYR A 68 -9.47 -14.82 -9.51
C TYR A 68 -9.09 -14.49 -8.07
N TYR A 69 -7.82 -14.24 -7.79
CA TYR A 69 -7.35 -13.87 -6.44
C TYR A 69 -7.71 -12.41 -6.04
N CYS A 70 -8.00 -11.53 -7.00
CA CYS A 70 -7.89 -10.08 -6.82
C CYS A 70 -8.97 -9.48 -5.88
N ALA A 71 -8.51 -8.79 -4.83
CA ALA A 71 -9.33 -8.10 -3.84
C ALA A 71 -9.44 -6.57 -4.05
N CYS A 72 -8.79 -6.01 -5.08
CA CYS A 72 -8.81 -4.56 -5.35
C CYS A 72 -10.23 -4.04 -5.68
N ASN A 73 -10.43 -2.73 -5.62
CA ASN A 73 -11.58 -2.10 -6.29
C ASN A 73 -11.25 -2.04 -7.78
N LYS A 74 -12.07 -2.69 -8.61
CA LYS A 74 -11.84 -2.81 -10.05
C LYS A 74 -13.12 -3.08 -10.81
N VAL A 75 -13.10 -2.74 -12.10
CA VAL A 75 -14.14 -2.96 -13.10
C VAL A 75 -13.53 -3.74 -14.24
N ILE A 76 -13.95 -4.99 -14.40
CA ILE A 76 -13.51 -5.83 -15.51
C ILE A 76 -14.30 -5.47 -16.76
N THR A 77 -13.62 -5.09 -17.83
CA THR A 77 -14.25 -4.76 -19.11
C THR A 77 -13.29 -4.97 -20.27
N LYS A 78 -13.79 -5.49 -21.39
CA LYS A 78 -13.07 -5.50 -22.68
C LYS A 78 -13.34 -4.27 -23.52
N ASP A 79 -14.41 -3.54 -23.21
CA ASP A 79 -14.75 -2.29 -23.87
C ASP A 79 -13.89 -1.16 -23.27
N ARG A 80 -12.85 -0.76 -24.02
CA ARG A 80 -11.95 0.34 -23.66
C ARG A 80 -12.65 1.71 -23.70
N GLY A 81 -13.73 1.87 -24.46
CA GLY A 81 -14.50 3.11 -24.52
C GLY A 81 -15.12 3.52 -23.18
N ARG A 82 -15.29 2.56 -22.25
CA ARG A 82 -15.78 2.84 -20.88
C ARG A 82 -14.81 3.69 -20.06
N ALA A 83 -13.51 3.64 -20.37
CA ALA A 83 -12.51 4.47 -19.68
C ALA A 83 -12.72 5.95 -19.98
N GLN A 84 -13.07 6.31 -21.21
CA GLN A 84 -13.27 7.69 -21.61
C GLN A 84 -14.36 8.40 -20.80
N ALA A 85 -15.50 7.74 -20.59
CA ALA A 85 -16.59 8.30 -19.80
C ALA A 85 -16.17 8.56 -18.35
N TYR A 86 -15.36 7.67 -17.78
CA TYR A 86 -14.79 7.84 -16.44
C TYR A 86 -13.77 8.97 -16.37
N LEU A 87 -12.85 9.05 -17.34
CA LEU A 87 -11.84 10.11 -17.39
C LEU A 87 -12.45 11.49 -17.47
N GLN A 88 -13.55 11.67 -18.22
CA GLN A 88 -14.27 12.96 -18.25
C GLN A 88 -14.75 13.40 -16.86
N ARG A 89 -15.25 12.46 -16.03
CA ARG A 89 -15.68 12.79 -14.66
C ARG A 89 -14.49 12.98 -13.73
N LEU A 90 -13.44 12.19 -13.90
CA LEU A 90 -12.19 12.34 -13.14
C LEU A 90 -11.55 13.72 -13.38
N GLU A 91 -11.56 14.20 -14.63
CA GLU A 91 -11.09 15.55 -14.98
C GLU A 91 -11.95 16.63 -14.29
N HIS A 92 -13.26 16.43 -14.25
CA HIS A 92 -14.15 17.33 -13.51
C HIS A 92 -13.87 17.32 -12.00
N GLU A 93 -13.60 16.15 -11.41
CA GLU A 93 -13.19 16.04 -10.00
C GLU A 93 -11.85 16.76 -9.74
N ILE A 94 -10.86 16.55 -10.62
CA ILE A 94 -9.56 17.23 -10.57
C ILE A 94 -9.77 18.75 -10.52
N GLN A 95 -10.55 19.30 -11.46
CA GLN A 95 -10.84 20.73 -11.52
C GLN A 95 -11.56 21.22 -10.25
N MET A 96 -12.55 20.46 -9.77
CA MET A 96 -13.36 20.78 -8.61
C MET A 96 -12.51 20.86 -7.33
N LEU A 97 -11.63 19.89 -7.10
CA LEU A 97 -10.81 19.86 -5.87
C LEU A 97 -9.63 20.84 -5.95
N ALA A 98 -8.99 20.97 -7.13
CA ALA A 98 -7.84 21.84 -7.31
C ALA A 98 -8.12 23.31 -6.98
N CYS A 99 -9.36 23.79 -7.19
CA CYS A 99 -9.72 25.18 -6.88
C CYS A 99 -9.63 25.54 -5.38
N HIS A 100 -9.57 24.53 -4.50
CA HIS A 100 -9.44 24.71 -3.06
C HIS A 100 -7.98 24.78 -2.58
N LEU A 101 -7.02 24.47 -3.45
CA LEU A 101 -5.59 24.45 -3.17
C LEU A 101 -4.92 25.74 -3.67
N ALA A 102 -3.69 25.99 -3.23
CA ALA A 102 -2.89 27.09 -3.78
C ALA A 102 -2.11 26.62 -5.01
N PRO A 103 -2.01 27.44 -6.07
CA PRO A 103 -1.17 27.14 -7.24
C PRO A 103 0.32 26.90 -6.90
N GLY A 104 0.79 27.37 -5.75
CA GLY A 104 2.16 27.17 -5.29
C GLY A 104 2.42 25.89 -4.51
N GLN A 105 1.39 25.12 -4.12
CA GLN A 105 1.60 23.84 -3.41
C GLN A 105 2.16 22.80 -4.37
N LEU A 106 3.39 22.37 -4.12
CA LEU A 106 4.08 21.38 -4.94
C LEU A 106 3.44 20.00 -4.73
N VAL A 107 3.25 19.28 -5.83
CA VAL A 107 3.00 17.83 -5.81
C VAL A 107 4.35 17.13 -5.83
N GLU A 108 4.78 16.64 -4.67
CA GLU A 108 6.03 15.90 -4.53
C GLU A 108 5.86 14.43 -4.93
N GLN A 109 4.66 13.87 -4.75
CA GLN A 109 4.37 12.47 -5.04
C GLN A 109 3.10 12.35 -5.88
N LEU A 110 3.11 11.47 -6.89
CA LEU A 110 1.94 11.08 -7.69
C LEU A 110 1.95 9.56 -7.85
N HIS A 111 0.81 8.92 -7.66
CA HIS A 111 0.67 7.50 -7.90
C HIS A 111 -0.60 7.18 -8.68
N LEU A 112 -0.47 6.52 -9.83
CA LEU A 112 -1.59 5.92 -10.55
C LEU A 112 -1.69 4.44 -10.16
N GLY A 113 -2.81 4.04 -9.57
CA GLY A 113 -3.04 2.65 -9.18
C GLY A 113 -4.50 2.21 -9.34
N GLY A 114 -4.83 1.02 -8.84
CA GLY A 114 -6.21 0.58 -8.67
C GLY A 114 -6.51 -0.76 -9.34
N GLY A 115 -7.13 -0.71 -10.52
CA GLY A 115 -7.29 -1.87 -11.38
C GLY A 115 -6.02 -2.09 -12.18
N THR A 116 -5.94 -1.42 -13.34
CA THR A 116 -4.76 -1.45 -14.20
C THR A 116 -4.63 -0.09 -14.89
N PRO A 117 -3.79 0.84 -14.39
CA PRO A 117 -3.55 2.13 -15.03
C PRO A 117 -3.21 2.03 -16.52
N THR A 118 -2.40 1.02 -16.91
CA THR A 118 -2.03 0.74 -18.30
C THR A 118 -3.17 0.14 -19.15
N PHE A 119 -4.38 0.01 -18.61
CA PHE A 119 -5.60 -0.21 -19.41
C PHE A 119 -5.92 1.03 -20.27
N LEU A 120 -5.54 2.23 -19.81
CA LEU A 120 -5.70 3.44 -20.57
C LEU A 120 -4.81 3.41 -21.82
N SER A 121 -5.32 3.91 -22.93
CA SER A 121 -4.52 4.16 -24.12
C SER A 121 -3.47 5.25 -23.87
N HIS A 122 -2.48 5.33 -24.76
CA HIS A 122 -1.44 6.35 -24.68
C HIS A 122 -2.00 7.78 -24.69
N ASP A 123 -3.02 8.04 -25.52
CA ASP A 123 -3.66 9.36 -25.61
C ASP A 123 -4.46 9.69 -24.34
N GLU A 124 -5.10 8.69 -23.73
CA GLU A 124 -5.81 8.86 -22.46
C GLU A 124 -4.85 9.14 -21.29
N LEU A 125 -3.69 8.48 -21.24
CA LEU A 125 -2.63 8.77 -20.26
C LEU A 125 -2.05 10.18 -20.44
N ARG A 126 -1.76 10.58 -21.68
CA ARG A 126 -1.33 11.96 -21.99
C ARG A 126 -2.36 12.98 -21.52
N ARG A 127 -3.63 12.73 -21.84
CA ARG A 127 -4.73 13.61 -21.45
C ARG A 127 -4.85 13.73 -19.93
N LEU A 128 -4.85 12.61 -19.21
CA LEU A 128 -4.92 12.61 -17.74
C LEU A 128 -3.76 13.40 -17.12
N MET A 129 -2.52 13.14 -17.56
CA MET A 129 -1.36 13.85 -17.04
C MET A 129 -1.37 15.34 -17.38
N ALA A 130 -1.82 15.72 -18.58
CA ALA A 130 -2.00 17.12 -18.95
C ALA A 130 -3.01 17.83 -18.05
N GLN A 131 -4.11 17.15 -17.69
CA GLN A 131 -5.13 17.69 -16.78
C GLN A 131 -4.59 17.83 -15.34
N LEU A 132 -3.82 16.85 -14.87
CA LEU A 132 -3.14 16.96 -13.58
C LEU A 132 -2.16 18.14 -13.55
N ARG A 133 -1.31 18.30 -14.57
CA ARG A 133 -0.37 19.44 -14.68
C ARG A 133 -1.05 20.79 -14.83
N LEU A 134 -2.23 20.83 -15.46
CA LEU A 134 -3.02 22.06 -15.60
C LEU A 134 -3.56 22.56 -14.24
N HIS A 135 -3.93 21.62 -13.37
CA HIS A 135 -4.67 21.91 -12.14
C HIS A 135 -3.82 21.82 -10.86
N PHE A 136 -2.72 21.08 -10.90
CA PHE A 136 -1.79 20.92 -9.79
C PHE A 136 -0.37 21.28 -10.22
N ASN A 137 0.42 21.80 -9.28
CA ASN A 137 1.81 22.16 -9.52
C ASN A 137 2.71 20.94 -9.40
N LEU A 138 2.75 20.15 -10.47
CA LEU A 138 3.64 18.98 -10.59
C LEU A 138 5.06 19.44 -10.89
N LEU A 139 6.03 18.76 -10.28
CA LEU A 139 7.43 18.83 -10.66
C LEU A 139 7.60 18.30 -12.11
N ASP A 140 8.43 19.01 -12.88
CA ASP A 140 8.78 18.72 -14.28
C ASP A 140 10.19 18.09 -14.40
N ASP A 141 10.83 17.79 -13.27
CA ASP A 141 12.11 17.09 -13.19
C ASP A 141 11.97 15.73 -12.48
N ASP A 142 13.06 14.97 -12.40
CA ASP A 142 13.08 13.65 -11.78
C ASP A 142 13.10 13.70 -10.22
N SER A 143 12.94 14.87 -9.60
CA SER A 143 12.88 15.00 -8.14
C SER A 143 11.52 14.59 -7.54
N GLY A 144 10.44 14.66 -8.33
CA GLY A 144 9.13 14.12 -7.92
C GLY A 144 9.13 12.59 -7.83
N ASP A 145 8.34 12.01 -6.94
CA ASP A 145 8.11 10.56 -6.85
C ASP A 145 6.84 10.18 -7.61
N TYR A 146 6.97 9.87 -8.91
CA TYR A 146 5.85 9.57 -9.78
C TYR A 146 5.81 8.07 -10.12
N GLY A 147 4.90 7.37 -9.46
CA GLY A 147 4.70 5.93 -9.55
C GLY A 147 3.46 5.52 -10.38
N ILE A 148 3.54 4.36 -11.02
CA ILE A 148 2.41 3.74 -11.71
C ILE A 148 2.42 2.20 -11.57
N GLU A 149 1.25 1.62 -11.32
CA GLU A 149 1.03 0.16 -11.37
C GLU A 149 0.86 -0.34 -12.82
N ILE A 150 1.51 -1.44 -13.15
CA ILE A 150 1.56 -2.03 -14.49
C ILE A 150 1.15 -3.51 -14.43
N ASP A 151 0.20 -3.89 -15.28
CA ASP A 151 0.03 -5.28 -15.68
C ASP A 151 0.98 -5.59 -16.84
N PRO A 152 1.97 -6.49 -16.70
CA PRO A 152 2.95 -6.78 -17.76
C PRO A 152 2.33 -7.24 -19.09
N ARG A 153 1.08 -7.73 -19.06
CA ARG A 153 0.33 -8.18 -20.25
C ARG A 153 -0.23 -7.02 -21.09
N GLU A 154 -0.28 -5.82 -20.52
CA GLU A 154 -0.90 -4.62 -21.11
C GLU A 154 0.13 -3.50 -21.33
N ALA A 155 1.42 -3.80 -21.22
CA ALA A 155 2.50 -2.86 -21.43
C ALA A 155 3.56 -3.44 -22.36
N ASP A 156 4.26 -2.56 -23.07
CA ASP A 156 5.39 -2.87 -23.92
C ASP A 156 6.42 -1.74 -23.86
N TRP A 157 7.46 -1.82 -24.70
CA TRP A 157 8.49 -0.78 -24.80
C TRP A 157 7.91 0.62 -25.07
N SER A 158 6.90 0.71 -25.92
CA SER A 158 6.29 2.00 -26.29
C SER A 158 5.52 2.60 -25.11
N THR A 159 4.81 1.77 -24.34
CA THR A 159 4.17 2.19 -23.09
C THR A 159 5.20 2.68 -22.09
N MET A 160 6.32 1.98 -21.90
CA MET A 160 7.37 2.41 -20.97
C MET A 160 8.01 3.74 -21.38
N GLY A 161 8.25 3.93 -22.69
CA GLY A 161 8.75 5.19 -23.25
C GLY A 161 7.78 6.36 -23.00
N LEU A 162 6.49 6.15 -23.22
CA LEU A 162 5.45 7.13 -22.90
C LEU A 162 5.44 7.45 -21.40
N LEU A 163 5.51 6.46 -20.52
CA LEU A 163 5.46 6.70 -19.09
C LEU A 163 6.64 7.58 -18.63
N ARG A 164 7.85 7.39 -19.17
CA ARG A 164 8.95 8.34 -18.94
C ARG A 164 8.68 9.72 -19.51
N GLU A 165 8.17 9.81 -20.74
CA GLU A 165 7.78 11.10 -21.36
C GLU A 165 6.83 11.89 -20.45
N LEU A 166 5.91 11.20 -19.77
CA LEU A 166 4.94 11.81 -18.86
C LEU A 166 5.51 12.19 -17.48
N GLY A 167 6.73 11.75 -17.17
CA GLY A 167 7.44 12.02 -15.93
C GLY A 167 7.38 10.91 -14.88
N PHE A 168 6.76 9.74 -15.18
CA PHE A 168 6.81 8.61 -14.25
C PHE A 168 8.24 8.12 -14.12
N ASN A 169 8.73 7.97 -12.89
CA ASN A 169 10.08 7.46 -12.62
C ASN A 169 10.07 6.23 -11.72
N ARG A 170 8.90 5.77 -11.26
CA ARG A 170 8.73 4.51 -10.56
C ARG A 170 7.63 3.65 -11.16
N VAL A 171 7.83 2.34 -11.18
CA VAL A 171 6.83 1.38 -11.67
C VAL A 171 6.66 0.21 -10.71
N SER A 172 5.44 -0.30 -10.61
CA SER A 172 5.13 -1.52 -9.85
C SER A 172 4.49 -2.55 -10.78
N LEU A 173 5.10 -3.73 -10.91
CA LEU A 173 4.65 -4.78 -11.82
C LEU A 173 3.92 -5.88 -11.05
N GLY A 174 2.66 -6.12 -11.41
CA GLY A 174 1.90 -7.24 -10.87
C GLY A 174 2.33 -8.58 -11.48
N VAL A 175 3.26 -9.31 -10.88
CA VAL A 175 3.72 -10.63 -11.39
C VAL A 175 2.96 -11.78 -10.77
N GLN A 176 2.81 -11.74 -9.44
CA GLN A 176 2.08 -12.69 -8.59
C GLN A 176 2.75 -14.07 -8.52
N ASP A 177 2.90 -14.74 -9.66
CA ASP A 177 3.62 -16.00 -9.82
C ASP A 177 4.07 -16.19 -11.27
N LEU A 178 5.17 -16.92 -11.48
CA LEU A 178 5.71 -17.30 -12.79
C LEU A 178 5.38 -18.75 -13.16
N ASP A 179 4.87 -19.57 -12.24
CA ASP A 179 4.46 -20.95 -12.51
C ASP A 179 3.19 -20.99 -13.39
N PRO A 180 3.24 -21.58 -14.60
CA PRO A 180 2.09 -21.64 -15.50
C PRO A 180 0.86 -22.38 -14.93
N THR A 181 1.06 -23.29 -13.98
CA THR A 181 -0.02 -24.03 -13.29
C THR A 181 -0.77 -23.09 -12.36
N VAL A 182 -0.04 -22.34 -11.54
CA VAL A 182 -0.61 -21.33 -10.63
C VAL A 182 -1.31 -20.24 -11.44
N GLN A 183 -0.64 -19.71 -12.46
CA GLN A 183 -1.21 -18.68 -13.35
C GLN A 183 -2.52 -19.10 -14.01
N ARG A 184 -2.63 -20.36 -14.44
CA ARG A 184 -3.86 -20.91 -15.01
C ARG A 184 -4.96 -20.99 -13.94
N ALA A 185 -4.65 -21.47 -12.75
CA ALA A 185 -5.59 -21.58 -11.63
C ALA A 185 -6.16 -20.22 -11.18
N ILE A 186 -5.41 -19.12 -11.39
CA ILE A 186 -5.84 -17.76 -11.04
C ILE A 186 -6.30 -16.90 -12.22
N ASN A 187 -6.31 -17.46 -13.43
CA ASN A 187 -6.63 -16.77 -14.69
C ASN A 187 -5.73 -15.53 -14.96
N ARG A 188 -4.42 -15.71 -14.80
CA ARG A 188 -3.39 -14.67 -15.04
C ARG A 188 -2.19 -15.25 -15.78
N MET A 189 -2.40 -15.73 -17.01
CA MET A 189 -1.30 -16.17 -17.86
C MET A 189 -0.43 -14.98 -18.27
N GLN A 190 0.87 -15.05 -17.98
CA GLN A 190 1.91 -14.11 -18.39
C GLN A 190 3.26 -14.84 -18.47
N SER A 191 4.09 -14.53 -19.45
CA SER A 191 5.42 -15.13 -19.55
C SER A 191 6.46 -14.39 -18.72
N LEU A 192 7.57 -15.07 -18.41
CA LEU A 192 8.74 -14.44 -17.81
C LEU A 192 9.34 -13.40 -18.77
N GLU A 193 9.29 -13.66 -20.08
CA GLU A 193 9.82 -12.78 -21.12
C GLU A 193 9.04 -11.45 -21.19
N GLU A 194 7.72 -11.47 -21.05
CA GLU A 194 6.90 -10.26 -20.96
C GLU A 194 7.34 -9.40 -19.77
N THR A 195 7.49 -10.02 -18.60
CA THR A 195 7.95 -9.33 -17.38
C THR A 195 9.37 -8.77 -17.55
N ARG A 196 10.29 -9.59 -18.08
CA ARG A 196 11.68 -9.21 -18.33
C ARG A 196 11.78 -8.01 -19.27
N ALA A 197 10.99 -7.99 -20.35
CA ALA A 197 11.00 -6.89 -21.31
C ALA A 197 10.65 -5.54 -20.66
N ILE A 198 9.67 -5.53 -19.73
CA ILE A 198 9.29 -4.31 -19.01
C ILE A 198 10.38 -3.88 -18.02
N VAL A 199 11.00 -4.81 -17.30
CA VAL A 199 12.11 -4.50 -16.37
C VAL A 199 13.32 -3.95 -17.13
N GLU A 200 13.69 -4.54 -18.26
CA GLU A 200 14.79 -4.08 -19.11
C GLU A 200 14.50 -2.71 -19.74
N ALA A 201 13.25 -2.47 -20.17
CA ALA A 201 12.81 -1.16 -20.61
C ALA A 201 12.90 -0.12 -19.49
N ALA A 202 12.46 -0.47 -18.28
CA ALA A 202 12.52 0.43 -17.14
C ALA A 202 13.97 0.86 -16.84
N ARG A 203 14.90 -0.08 -16.84
CA ARG A 203 16.34 0.23 -16.67
C ARG A 203 16.89 1.10 -17.78
N THR A 204 16.62 0.73 -19.03
CA THR A 204 17.17 1.43 -20.20
C THR A 204 16.67 2.88 -20.26
N LEU A 205 15.41 3.09 -19.87
CA LEU A 205 14.76 4.39 -19.82
C LEU A 205 14.96 5.12 -18.48
N GLN A 206 15.85 4.59 -17.62
CA GLN A 206 16.27 5.23 -16.37
C GLN A 206 15.11 5.53 -15.42
N PHE A 207 14.17 4.59 -15.27
CA PHE A 207 13.29 4.60 -14.10
C PHE A 207 14.14 4.46 -12.83
N ARG A 208 13.79 5.23 -11.79
CA ARG A 208 14.47 5.26 -10.49
C ARG A 208 14.26 3.98 -9.69
N SER A 209 13.09 3.36 -9.80
CA SER A 209 12.77 2.14 -9.05
C SER A 209 11.71 1.29 -9.75
N VAL A 210 11.95 -0.02 -9.76
CA VAL A 210 11.06 -1.08 -10.23
C VAL A 210 10.67 -1.96 -9.03
N ASN A 211 9.38 -2.01 -8.71
CA ASN A 211 8.82 -2.96 -7.77
C ASN A 211 8.20 -4.15 -8.51
N ILE A 212 8.33 -5.36 -7.95
CA ILE A 212 7.60 -6.55 -8.39
C ILE A 212 6.71 -7.07 -7.27
N ASP A 213 5.42 -7.23 -7.56
CA ASP A 213 4.45 -7.83 -6.66
C ASP A 213 4.39 -9.35 -6.86
N LEU A 214 4.50 -10.10 -5.77
CA LEU A 214 4.33 -11.56 -5.69
C LEU A 214 3.25 -11.91 -4.67
N ILE A 215 2.63 -13.07 -4.82
CA ILE A 215 1.64 -13.56 -3.87
C ILE A 215 1.95 -15.01 -3.51
N TYR A 216 2.14 -15.30 -2.22
CA TYR A 216 2.20 -16.66 -1.72
C TYR A 216 0.85 -17.10 -1.13
N GLY A 217 0.59 -18.41 -1.16
CA GLY A 217 -0.68 -18.99 -0.75
C GLY A 217 -1.73 -19.12 -1.85
N LEU A 218 -1.36 -18.90 -3.12
CA LEU A 218 -2.24 -19.10 -4.28
C LEU A 218 -2.48 -20.61 -4.54
N PRO A 219 -3.57 -20.97 -5.24
CA PRO A 219 -3.85 -22.37 -5.54
C PRO A 219 -2.72 -23.03 -6.31
N THR A 220 -2.46 -24.31 -6.03
CA THR A 220 -1.42 -25.17 -6.61
C THR A 220 0.03 -24.79 -6.27
N GLN A 221 0.26 -23.73 -5.48
CA GLN A 221 1.59 -23.41 -4.98
C GLN A 221 2.04 -24.43 -3.93
N ASN A 222 3.35 -24.68 -3.92
CA ASN A 222 4.04 -25.36 -2.82
C ASN A 222 5.38 -24.66 -2.54
N PRO A 223 6.06 -24.96 -1.42
CA PRO A 223 7.31 -24.31 -1.07
C PRO A 223 8.39 -24.39 -2.14
N GLN A 224 8.47 -25.49 -2.89
CA GLN A 224 9.48 -25.68 -3.94
C GLN A 224 9.17 -24.83 -5.18
N THR A 225 7.93 -24.84 -5.67
CA THR A 225 7.54 -24.06 -6.86
C THR A 225 7.61 -22.57 -6.59
N PHE A 226 7.18 -22.12 -5.41
CA PHE A 226 7.28 -20.70 -5.06
C PHE A 226 8.73 -20.23 -4.90
N SER A 227 9.61 -21.06 -4.30
CA SER A 227 11.05 -20.75 -4.23
C SER A 227 11.65 -20.56 -5.63
N HIS A 228 11.25 -21.39 -6.60
CA HIS A 228 11.69 -21.24 -7.99
C HIS A 228 11.22 -19.93 -8.62
N THR A 229 9.96 -19.54 -8.37
CA THR A 229 9.44 -18.24 -8.79
C THR A 229 10.26 -17.09 -8.19
N VAL A 230 10.59 -17.15 -6.90
CA VAL A 230 11.43 -16.14 -6.23
C VAL A 230 12.82 -16.08 -6.85
N ASP A 231 13.47 -17.21 -7.13
CA ASP A 231 14.78 -17.25 -7.81
C ASP A 231 14.72 -16.53 -9.17
N LYS A 232 13.67 -16.81 -9.96
CA LYS A 232 13.49 -16.16 -11.27
C LYS A 232 13.24 -14.66 -11.17
N VAL A 233 12.61 -14.19 -10.10
CA VAL A 233 12.41 -12.76 -9.86
C VAL A 233 13.69 -12.10 -9.37
N ILE A 234 14.48 -12.77 -8.53
CA ILE A 234 15.82 -12.31 -8.13
C ILE A 234 16.71 -12.15 -9.37
N ASP A 235 16.67 -13.10 -10.32
CA ASP A 235 17.39 -13.02 -11.60
C ASP A 235 16.98 -11.80 -12.44
N LEU A 236 15.76 -11.27 -12.23
CA LEU A 236 15.33 -10.03 -12.87
C LEU A 236 15.91 -8.79 -12.19
N GLN A 237 16.42 -8.87 -10.96
CA GLN A 237 17.02 -7.81 -10.14
C GLN A 237 16.15 -6.55 -9.91
N PRO A 238 14.85 -6.65 -9.58
CA PRO A 238 14.04 -5.47 -9.26
C PRO A 238 14.64 -4.69 -8.08
N ASP A 239 14.33 -3.40 -7.96
CA ASP A 239 14.83 -2.59 -6.82
C ASP A 239 14.04 -2.88 -5.54
N ARG A 240 12.76 -3.25 -5.70
CA ARG A 240 11.83 -3.59 -4.62
C ARG A 240 11.02 -4.83 -4.92
N LEU A 241 10.60 -5.53 -3.87
CA LEU A 241 9.59 -6.58 -3.96
C LEU A 241 8.51 -6.36 -2.91
N SER A 242 7.28 -6.67 -3.29
CA SER A 242 6.16 -6.81 -2.36
C SER A 242 5.63 -8.24 -2.43
N VAL A 243 5.78 -9.01 -1.36
CA VAL A 243 5.42 -10.43 -1.30
C VAL A 243 4.21 -10.62 -0.38
N PHE A 244 3.02 -10.62 -0.97
CA PHE A 244 1.77 -10.60 -0.22
C PHE A 244 1.28 -12.00 0.17
N ASN A 245 0.78 -12.13 1.40
CA ASN A 245 -0.05 -13.28 1.78
C ASN A 245 -1.40 -13.24 1.06
N TYR A 246 -1.77 -14.32 0.37
CA TYR A 246 -3.10 -14.45 -0.24
C TYR A 246 -4.22 -14.51 0.82
N ALA A 247 -5.10 -13.51 0.77
CA ALA A 247 -6.31 -13.45 1.57
C ALA A 247 -7.53 -13.99 0.79
N HIS A 248 -7.99 -15.18 1.15
CA HIS A 248 -9.17 -15.82 0.55
C HIS A 248 -10.46 -15.47 1.31
N LEU A 249 -11.25 -14.55 0.76
CA LEU A 249 -12.53 -14.05 1.29
C LEU A 249 -13.62 -14.05 0.19
N PRO A 250 -14.02 -15.23 -0.33
CA PRO A 250 -14.92 -15.36 -1.49
C PRO A 250 -16.36 -14.86 -1.27
N GLU A 251 -16.75 -14.64 -0.01
CA GLU A 251 -18.01 -13.98 0.33
C GLU A 251 -18.01 -12.49 -0.03
N ARG A 252 -16.84 -11.83 0.12
CA ARG A 252 -16.63 -10.41 -0.19
C ARG A 252 -16.10 -10.20 -1.60
N PHE A 253 -15.22 -11.07 -2.06
CA PHE A 253 -14.58 -10.98 -3.37
C PHE A 253 -15.03 -12.13 -4.27
N MET A 254 -16.17 -11.93 -4.94
CA MET A 254 -16.83 -12.94 -5.78
C MET A 254 -15.91 -13.66 -6.79
N PRO A 255 -14.90 -13.04 -7.43
CA PRO A 255 -13.98 -13.74 -8.33
C PRO A 255 -13.25 -14.93 -7.67
N GLN A 256 -12.99 -14.85 -6.36
CA GLN A 256 -12.27 -15.89 -5.63
C GLN A 256 -13.07 -17.20 -5.52
N ARG A 257 -14.39 -17.18 -5.75
CA ARG A 257 -15.22 -18.40 -5.81
C ARG A 257 -14.85 -19.34 -6.96
N ARG A 258 -14.03 -18.86 -7.91
CA ARG A 258 -13.51 -19.65 -9.03
C ARG A 258 -12.22 -20.39 -8.71
N ILE A 259 -11.65 -20.17 -7.52
CA ILE A 259 -10.49 -20.91 -7.02
C ILE A 259 -11.00 -22.15 -6.28
N ASP A 260 -10.43 -23.31 -6.59
CA ASP A 260 -10.68 -24.52 -5.82
C ASP A 260 -9.98 -24.41 -4.47
N VAL A 261 -10.74 -24.54 -3.38
CA VAL A 261 -10.22 -24.45 -2.01
C VAL A 261 -9.31 -25.64 -1.71
N ALA A 262 -9.53 -26.80 -2.34
CA ALA A 262 -8.69 -27.97 -2.18
C ALA A 262 -7.28 -27.78 -2.75
N ASP A 263 -7.11 -26.84 -3.68
CA ASP A 263 -5.81 -26.51 -4.28
C ASP A 263 -5.03 -25.48 -3.45
N LEU A 264 -5.64 -24.88 -2.42
CA LEU A 264 -4.94 -23.91 -1.57
C LEU A 264 -3.92 -24.62 -0.67
N PRO A 265 -2.69 -24.10 -0.56
CA PRO A 265 -1.70 -24.65 0.37
C PRO A 265 -2.18 -24.49 1.82
N ASP A 266 -1.83 -25.47 2.64
CA ASP A 266 -2.07 -25.41 4.09
C ASP A 266 -1.20 -24.34 4.78
N ALA A 267 -1.50 -24.08 6.05
CA ALA A 267 -0.83 -23.03 6.82
C ALA A 267 0.68 -23.28 6.96
N GLU A 268 1.10 -24.53 7.15
CA GLU A 268 2.51 -24.91 7.28
C GLU A 268 3.27 -24.65 5.97
N SER A 269 2.69 -25.02 4.82
CA SER A 269 3.26 -24.74 3.51
C SER A 269 3.39 -23.24 3.24
N LYS A 270 2.40 -22.44 3.64
CA LYS A 270 2.45 -20.98 3.50
C LYS A 270 3.55 -20.35 4.35
N LEU A 271 3.71 -20.81 5.60
CA LEU A 271 4.79 -20.37 6.47
C LEU A 271 6.16 -20.71 5.89
N LEU A 272 6.33 -21.93 5.39
CA LEU A 272 7.58 -22.35 4.76
C LEU A 272 7.89 -21.58 3.46
N MET A 273 6.87 -21.20 2.68
CA MET A 273 7.03 -20.29 1.54
C MET A 273 7.55 -18.93 1.97
N LEU A 274 6.99 -18.35 3.04
CA LEU A 274 7.44 -17.06 3.56
C LEU A 274 8.87 -17.14 4.11
N GLU A 275 9.18 -18.15 4.92
CA GLU A 275 10.52 -18.39 5.49
C GLU A 275 11.57 -18.41 4.39
N ARG A 276 11.37 -19.28 3.39
CA ARG A 276 12.29 -19.39 2.25
C ARG A 276 12.41 -18.10 1.46
N THR A 277 11.30 -17.38 1.28
CA THR A 277 11.34 -16.10 0.56
C THR A 277 12.17 -15.07 1.30
N VAL A 278 12.01 -14.96 2.61
CA VAL A 278 12.83 -14.06 3.46
C VAL A 278 14.30 -14.44 3.35
N GLU A 279 14.64 -15.72 3.42
CA GLU A 279 16.02 -16.21 3.30
C GLU A 279 16.60 -15.95 1.91
N GLN A 280 15.87 -16.29 0.84
CA GLN A 280 16.31 -16.11 -0.55
C GLN A 280 16.55 -14.62 -0.86
N LEU A 281 15.62 -13.75 -0.49
CA LEU A 281 15.75 -12.31 -0.72
C LEU A 281 16.87 -11.70 0.14
N GLY A 282 17.00 -12.13 1.39
CA GLY A 282 18.10 -11.70 2.26
C GLY A 282 19.47 -12.11 1.71
N ASN A 283 19.61 -13.35 1.24
CA ASN A 283 20.83 -13.85 0.60
C ASN A 283 21.14 -13.14 -0.73
N ALA A 284 20.11 -12.67 -1.44
CA ALA A 284 20.24 -11.85 -2.64
C ALA A 284 20.53 -10.36 -2.35
N GLY A 285 20.60 -9.96 -1.08
CA GLY A 285 20.98 -8.62 -0.65
C GLY A 285 19.81 -7.66 -0.38
N TYR A 286 18.56 -8.11 -0.52
CA TYR A 286 17.41 -7.29 -0.18
C TYR A 286 17.24 -7.18 1.34
N ARG A 287 16.89 -5.98 1.80
CA ARG A 287 16.50 -5.71 3.18
C ARG A 287 15.00 -5.86 3.33
N TYR A 288 14.59 -6.48 4.44
CA TYR A 288 13.20 -6.48 4.84
C TYR A 288 12.84 -5.13 5.44
N ILE A 289 12.01 -4.38 4.73
CA ILE A 289 11.52 -3.07 5.17
C ILE A 289 10.39 -3.25 6.19
N GLY A 290 9.47 -4.19 5.94
CA GLY A 290 8.40 -4.50 6.87
C GLY A 290 7.13 -4.99 6.20
N MET A 291 6.28 -5.68 6.96
CA MET A 291 5.12 -6.43 6.48
C MET A 291 5.48 -7.33 5.29
N ASP A 292 5.19 -6.87 4.07
CA ASP A 292 5.33 -7.60 2.82
C ASP A 292 6.47 -7.04 1.94
N HIS A 293 7.18 -5.97 2.36
CA HIS A 293 8.07 -5.19 1.50
C HIS A 293 9.55 -5.49 1.73
N PHE A 294 10.28 -5.60 0.62
CA PHE A 294 11.73 -5.76 0.55
C PHE A 294 12.30 -4.73 -0.43
N ALA A 295 13.49 -4.20 -0.14
CA ALA A 295 14.16 -3.24 -1.00
C ALA A 295 15.69 -3.44 -0.96
N LEU A 296 16.39 -3.03 -2.00
CA LEU A 296 17.86 -3.01 -1.98
C LEU A 296 18.40 -2.02 -0.92
N PRO A 297 19.62 -2.23 -0.41
CA PRO A 297 20.18 -1.41 0.68
C PRO A 297 20.30 0.08 0.40
N ASP A 298 20.51 0.44 -0.87
CA ASP A 298 20.65 1.81 -1.38
C ASP A 298 19.32 2.43 -1.80
N ASP A 299 18.21 1.71 -1.67
CA ASP A 299 16.88 2.24 -1.91
C ASP A 299 16.49 3.31 -0.87
N GLU A 300 15.72 4.31 -1.32
CA GLU A 300 15.28 5.42 -0.47
C GLU A 300 14.47 4.96 0.76
N LEU A 301 13.72 3.86 0.66
CA LEU A 301 12.94 3.31 1.78
C LEU A 301 13.86 2.68 2.83
N ALA A 302 14.91 1.97 2.40
CA ALA A 302 15.89 1.39 3.30
C ALA A 302 16.66 2.47 4.05
N THR A 303 17.07 3.53 3.33
CA THR A 303 17.76 4.68 3.92
C THR A 303 16.86 5.42 4.91
N ALA A 304 15.61 5.72 4.51
CA ALA A 304 14.65 6.40 5.38
C ALA A 304 14.29 5.58 6.62
N GLN A 305 14.31 4.25 6.52
CA GLN A 305 14.10 3.40 7.69
C GLN A 305 15.26 3.52 8.69
N GLU A 306 16.50 3.53 8.22
CA GLU A 306 17.69 3.70 9.06
C GLU A 306 17.75 5.10 9.70
N ASP A 307 17.27 6.11 8.98
CA ASP A 307 17.20 7.50 9.44
C ASP A 307 15.96 7.82 10.28
N LEU A 308 15.08 6.84 10.54
CA LEU A 308 13.82 7.01 11.27
C LEU A 308 12.86 8.03 10.63
N THR A 309 12.89 8.15 9.30
CA THR A 309 12.04 9.05 8.51
C THR A 309 11.06 8.31 7.59
N LEU A 310 11.16 6.97 7.51
CA LEU A 310 10.21 6.13 6.76
C LEU A 310 8.78 6.32 7.28
N GLN A 311 7.84 6.51 6.37
CA GLN A 311 6.42 6.61 6.71
C GLN A 311 5.60 5.59 5.92
N ARG A 312 4.32 5.51 6.26
CA ARG A 312 3.37 4.63 5.59
C ARG A 312 2.05 5.34 5.33
N ASN A 313 1.54 5.17 4.11
CA ASN A 313 0.23 5.65 3.68
C ASN A 313 -0.56 4.51 3.00
N PHE A 314 -1.66 4.84 2.33
CA PHE A 314 -2.53 3.87 1.67
C PHE A 314 -1.89 3.16 0.46
N GLN A 315 -0.82 3.70 -0.11
CA GLN A 315 -0.08 3.09 -1.22
C GLN A 315 1.05 2.18 -0.73
N GLY A 316 1.50 2.33 0.52
CA GLY A 316 2.57 1.53 1.10
C GLY A 316 3.56 2.37 1.90
N TYR A 317 4.81 1.91 1.98
CA TYR A 317 5.89 2.68 2.56
C TYR A 317 6.30 3.85 1.64
N THR A 318 6.60 5.00 2.22
CA THR A 318 6.95 6.23 1.51
C THR A 318 7.91 7.09 2.34
N THR A 319 8.68 7.93 1.66
CA THR A 319 9.50 9.02 2.23
C THR A 319 8.74 10.35 2.33
N HIS A 320 7.51 10.43 1.81
CA HIS A 320 6.76 11.69 1.65
C HIS A 320 5.57 11.84 2.61
N GLY A 321 5.62 11.24 3.80
CA GLY A 321 4.46 11.29 4.69
C GLY A 321 4.21 12.65 5.38
N HIS A 322 5.06 13.66 5.12
CA HIS A 322 4.77 15.08 5.41
C HIS A 322 3.78 15.71 4.41
N CYS A 323 3.49 15.05 3.29
CA CYS A 323 2.53 15.52 2.30
C CYS A 323 1.08 15.22 2.73
N ASP A 324 0.17 16.13 2.39
CA ASP A 324 -1.26 15.82 2.42
C ASP A 324 -1.61 14.95 1.18
N LEU A 325 -2.21 13.78 1.40
CA LEU A 325 -2.59 12.84 0.35
C LEU A 325 -3.99 13.16 -0.16
N ILE A 326 -4.11 13.47 -1.46
CA ILE A 326 -5.38 13.67 -2.15
C ILE A 326 -5.67 12.45 -3.03
N GLY A 327 -6.72 11.72 -2.67
CA GLY A 327 -7.28 10.64 -3.48
C GLY A 327 -8.27 11.16 -4.51
N LEU A 328 -8.07 10.77 -5.76
CA LEU A 328 -8.92 11.07 -6.91
C LEU A 328 -9.42 9.75 -7.53
N GLY A 329 -10.66 9.73 -8.01
CA GLY A 329 -11.27 8.55 -8.59
C GLY A 329 -12.13 7.73 -7.62
N VAL A 330 -12.80 6.72 -8.18
CA VAL A 330 -13.67 5.80 -7.44
C VAL A 330 -12.88 5.10 -6.33
N SER A 331 -13.47 4.98 -5.14
CA SER A 331 -12.89 4.36 -3.94
C SER A 331 -11.63 4.99 -3.34
N ALA A 332 -11.06 6.02 -3.99
CA ALA A 332 -9.84 6.67 -3.55
C ALA A 332 -9.98 7.25 -2.14
N ILE A 333 -8.88 7.20 -1.38
CA ILE A 333 -8.82 7.70 -0.01
C ILE A 333 -7.85 8.88 0.03
N SER A 334 -8.29 9.97 0.64
CA SER A 334 -7.48 11.13 0.98
C SER A 334 -7.14 11.11 2.48
N GLN A 335 -5.95 11.61 2.81
CA GLN A 335 -5.50 11.94 4.16
C GLN A 335 -4.99 13.37 4.14
N VAL A 336 -5.80 14.32 4.64
CA VAL A 336 -5.48 15.76 4.62
C VAL A 336 -5.55 16.30 6.05
N GLY A 337 -4.39 16.64 6.62
CA GLY A 337 -4.27 16.91 8.04
C GLY A 337 -4.78 15.74 8.87
N GLU A 338 -5.80 16.01 9.70
CA GLU A 338 -6.42 14.99 10.58
C GLU A 338 -7.63 14.29 9.98
N LEU A 339 -7.99 14.63 8.73
CA LEU A 339 -9.13 14.05 8.03
C LEU A 339 -8.68 12.88 7.16
N TYR A 340 -9.32 11.73 7.38
CA TYR A 340 -9.45 10.69 6.37
C TYR A 340 -10.78 10.83 5.65
N SER A 341 -10.78 10.78 4.32
CA SER A 341 -12.01 10.78 3.51
C SER A 341 -11.90 9.83 2.34
N GLN A 342 -12.96 9.09 2.05
CA GLN A 342 -13.02 8.12 0.98
C GLN A 342 -14.14 8.46 -0.01
N ASN A 343 -13.80 8.45 -1.29
CA ASN A 343 -14.76 8.53 -2.39
C ASN A 343 -15.65 7.29 -2.46
N SER A 344 -16.85 7.40 -3.04
CA SER A 344 -17.74 6.27 -3.27
C SER A 344 -16.97 5.09 -3.88
N SER A 345 -17.12 3.89 -3.30
CA SER A 345 -16.60 2.65 -3.85
C SER A 345 -17.50 2.05 -4.94
N ASP A 346 -18.72 2.57 -5.09
CA ASP A 346 -19.64 2.27 -6.19
C ASP A 346 -19.39 3.24 -7.35
N LEU A 347 -19.02 2.70 -8.50
CA LEU A 347 -18.71 3.48 -9.71
C LEU A 347 -19.90 4.29 -10.21
N ASN A 348 -21.11 3.73 -10.20
CA ASN A 348 -22.29 4.44 -10.71
C ASN A 348 -22.63 5.62 -9.79
N GLU A 349 -22.52 5.42 -8.49
CA GLU A 349 -22.70 6.51 -7.53
C GLU A 349 -21.62 7.58 -7.68
N TYR A 350 -20.34 7.18 -7.81
CA TYR A 350 -19.23 8.10 -8.04
C TYR A 350 -19.48 8.99 -9.27
N LEU A 351 -19.84 8.39 -10.41
CA LEU A 351 -20.13 9.11 -11.64
C LEU A 351 -21.32 10.06 -11.51
N ARG A 352 -22.42 9.61 -10.88
CA ARG A 352 -23.64 10.39 -10.68
C ARG A 352 -23.40 11.65 -9.84
N LEU A 353 -22.53 11.57 -8.83
CA LEU A 353 -22.21 12.71 -7.97
C LEU A 353 -21.48 13.80 -8.74
N LEU A 354 -20.49 13.39 -9.53
CA LEU A 354 -19.71 14.31 -10.36
C LEU A 354 -20.55 14.91 -11.48
N ASP A 355 -21.47 14.14 -12.07
CA ASP A 355 -22.46 14.67 -13.03
C ASP A 355 -23.43 15.70 -12.40
N SER A 356 -23.47 15.79 -11.06
CA SER A 356 -24.28 16.75 -10.30
C SER A 356 -23.42 17.83 -9.61
N ASP A 357 -22.17 18.04 -10.05
CA ASP A 357 -21.20 19.00 -9.49
C ASP A 357 -20.96 18.81 -7.98
N GLN A 358 -20.99 17.57 -7.48
CA GLN A 358 -20.75 17.24 -6.07
C GLN A 358 -19.49 16.38 -5.91
N PRO A 359 -18.61 16.68 -4.92
CA PRO A 359 -17.50 15.80 -4.60
C PRO A 359 -17.99 14.39 -4.24
N ALA A 360 -17.24 13.37 -4.67
CA ALA A 360 -17.66 11.98 -4.52
C ALA A 360 -17.42 11.39 -3.12
N THR A 361 -17.04 12.22 -2.14
CA THR A 361 -16.80 11.82 -0.75
C THR A 361 -18.04 11.19 -0.13
N ARG A 362 -17.85 10.03 0.53
CA ARG A 362 -18.94 9.23 1.08
C ARG A 362 -18.81 8.83 2.53
N ARG A 363 -17.58 8.61 2.97
CA ARG A 363 -17.28 8.23 4.34
C ARG A 363 -15.89 8.70 4.70
N GLY A 364 -15.62 8.79 5.99
CA GLY A 364 -14.33 9.22 6.48
C GLY A 364 -14.29 9.20 8.00
N LEU A 365 -13.23 9.77 8.55
CA LEU A 365 -13.06 9.95 9.99
C LEU A 365 -12.17 11.18 10.22
N ILE A 366 -12.53 12.02 11.18
CA ILE A 366 -11.67 13.09 11.68
C ILE A 366 -11.00 12.54 12.94
N CYS A 367 -9.66 12.49 12.93
CA CYS A 367 -8.90 11.94 14.05
C CYS A 367 -9.08 12.83 15.29
N ASN A 368 -9.41 12.20 16.42
CA ASN A 368 -9.37 12.86 17.72
C ASN A 368 -7.93 12.86 18.27
N ASP A 369 -7.72 13.43 19.46
CA ASP A 369 -6.37 13.52 20.04
C ASP A 369 -5.77 12.15 20.40
N ASP A 370 -6.57 11.21 20.91
CA ASP A 370 -6.12 9.83 21.18
C ASP A 370 -5.74 9.10 19.88
N ASP A 371 -6.51 9.31 18.81
CA ASP A 371 -6.20 8.76 17.49
C ASP A 371 -4.83 9.23 16.98
N ARG A 372 -4.51 10.51 17.20
CA ARG A 372 -3.25 11.12 16.78
C ARG A 372 -2.06 10.52 17.52
N ILE A 373 -2.18 10.31 18.84
CA ILE A 373 -1.14 9.68 19.67
C ILE A 373 -0.90 8.24 19.18
N ARG A 374 -1.97 7.45 19.08
CA ARG A 374 -1.88 6.03 18.68
C ARG A 374 -1.39 5.87 17.24
N ARG A 375 -1.78 6.76 16.33
CA ARG A 375 -1.27 6.80 14.96
C ARG A 375 0.24 6.99 14.94
N ALA A 376 0.77 7.93 15.72
CA ALA A 376 2.22 8.16 15.80
C ALA A 376 2.95 6.92 16.32
N ILE A 377 2.45 6.30 17.39
CA ILE A 377 3.03 5.07 17.96
C ILE A 377 3.03 3.92 16.95
N ILE A 378 1.88 3.64 16.31
CA ILE A 378 1.74 2.55 15.35
C ILE A 378 2.61 2.79 14.11
N GLN A 379 2.68 4.03 13.62
CA GLN A 379 3.56 4.39 12.50
C GLN A 379 5.02 4.15 12.83
N GLN A 380 5.50 4.58 14.00
CA GLN A 380 6.90 4.36 14.40
C GLN A 380 7.22 2.86 14.52
N LEU A 381 6.34 2.08 15.16
CA LEU A 381 6.55 0.64 15.30
C LEU A 381 6.59 -0.08 13.95
N ILE A 382 5.65 0.21 13.03
CA ILE A 382 5.58 -0.43 11.71
C ILE A 382 6.69 0.03 10.77
N CYS A 383 7.18 1.26 10.89
CA CYS A 383 8.18 1.81 9.98
C CYS A 383 9.60 1.59 10.49
N HIS A 384 9.82 1.68 11.80
CA HIS A 384 11.17 1.75 12.37
C HIS A 384 11.52 0.60 13.30
N PHE A 385 10.53 -0.23 13.67
CA PHE A 385 10.71 -1.30 14.65
C PHE A 385 11.19 -0.80 16.03
N THR A 386 11.03 0.48 16.32
CA THR A 386 11.40 1.11 17.60
C THR A 386 10.38 2.19 17.96
N LEU A 387 10.30 2.50 19.24
CA LEU A 387 9.46 3.56 19.79
C LEU A 387 10.17 4.19 20.99
N ASP A 388 10.41 5.50 20.92
CA ASP A 388 10.92 6.29 22.04
C ASP A 388 9.74 6.92 22.80
N PHE A 389 9.59 6.58 24.09
CA PHE A 389 8.50 7.13 24.90
C PHE A 389 8.65 8.63 25.10
N GLY A 390 9.85 9.14 25.31
CA GLY A 390 10.11 10.56 25.56
C GLY A 390 9.74 11.45 24.36
N GLU A 391 9.90 10.96 23.13
CA GLU A 391 9.42 11.66 21.94
C GLU A 391 7.90 11.81 21.92
N ILE A 392 7.17 10.73 22.25
CA ILE A 392 5.71 10.73 22.31
C ILE A 392 5.22 11.62 23.45
N GLU A 393 5.77 11.48 24.64
CA GLU A 393 5.44 12.28 25.83
C GLU A 393 5.61 13.78 25.56
N LYS A 394 6.73 14.16 24.94
CA LYS A 394 7.01 15.55 24.58
C LYS A 394 6.04 16.07 23.52
N THR A 395 5.75 15.28 22.48
CA THR A 395 4.92 15.70 21.35
C THR A 395 3.46 15.88 21.76
N PHE A 396 2.95 14.98 22.60
CA PHE A 396 1.53 14.92 22.95
C PHE A 396 1.23 15.36 24.39
N CYS A 397 2.24 15.74 25.17
CA CYS A 397 2.10 16.19 26.55
C CYS A 397 1.40 15.16 27.45
N ILE A 398 1.81 13.90 27.36
CA ILE A 398 1.31 12.78 28.18
C ILE A 398 2.44 12.17 29.01
N ASP A 399 2.09 11.38 30.03
CA ASP A 399 2.98 10.38 30.62
C ASP A 399 2.68 9.03 29.95
N PHE A 400 3.66 8.44 29.27
CA PHE A 400 3.41 7.27 28.41
C PHE A 400 2.95 6.07 29.23
N ARG A 401 3.56 5.88 30.40
CA ARG A 401 3.32 4.70 31.24
C ARG A 401 1.94 4.75 31.87
N ASP A 402 1.50 5.91 32.32
CA ASP A 402 0.17 6.11 32.88
C ASP A 402 -0.89 6.04 31.77
N TYR A 403 -0.66 6.72 30.64
CA TYR A 403 -1.60 6.77 29.51
C TYR A 403 -1.86 5.38 28.89
N PHE A 404 -0.81 4.56 28.76
CA PHE A 404 -0.89 3.19 28.23
C PHE A 404 -0.78 2.11 29.31
N SER A 405 -1.22 2.40 30.54
CA SER A 405 -1.15 1.46 31.66
C SER A 405 -1.85 0.12 31.38
N GLU A 406 -2.96 0.12 30.64
CA GLU A 406 -3.69 -1.09 30.23
C GLU A 406 -2.92 -1.97 29.22
N ALA A 407 -2.00 -1.39 28.45
CA ALA A 407 -1.15 -2.11 27.50
C ALA A 407 0.01 -2.83 28.19
N TRP A 408 0.45 -2.33 29.35
CA TRP A 408 1.70 -2.75 30.00
C TRP A 408 1.80 -4.26 30.29
N PRO A 409 0.74 -4.94 30.79
CA PRO A 409 0.80 -6.39 31.00
C PRO A 409 1.06 -7.18 29.70
N GLN A 410 0.49 -6.75 28.57
CA GLN A 410 0.70 -7.38 27.27
C GLN A 410 2.12 -7.12 26.75
N LEU A 411 2.62 -5.88 26.92
CA LEU A 411 4.00 -5.53 26.55
C LEU A 411 5.04 -6.33 27.35
N LEU A 412 4.82 -6.51 28.66
CA LEU A 412 5.68 -7.35 29.50
C LEU A 412 5.65 -8.83 29.04
N GLY A 413 4.48 -9.34 28.66
CA GLY A 413 4.35 -10.69 28.09
C GLY A 413 5.13 -10.83 26.78
N MET A 414 4.96 -9.90 25.85
CA MET A 414 5.71 -9.85 24.59
C MET A 414 7.22 -9.73 24.80
N ALA A 415 7.66 -8.98 25.81
CA ALA A 415 9.07 -8.86 26.17
C ALA A 415 9.64 -10.17 26.75
N SER A 416 8.89 -10.81 27.66
CA SER A 416 9.25 -12.12 28.23
C SER A 416 9.35 -13.21 27.16
N ASP A 417 8.50 -13.14 26.14
CA ASP A 417 8.50 -14.06 25.01
C ASP A 417 9.64 -13.78 24.02
N GLY A 418 10.28 -12.62 24.13
CA GLY A 418 11.38 -12.20 23.26
C GLY A 418 10.92 -11.61 21.93
N LEU A 419 9.65 -11.21 21.82
CA LEU A 419 9.10 -10.50 20.66
C LEU A 419 9.65 -9.06 20.58
N ILE A 420 9.75 -8.41 21.74
CA ILE A 420 10.26 -7.05 21.89
C ILE A 420 11.30 -6.98 23.01
N THR A 421 12.11 -5.95 23.01
CA THR A 421 12.83 -5.45 24.19
C THR A 421 12.01 -4.29 24.73
N LEU A 422 11.67 -4.33 26.02
CA LEU A 422 10.96 -3.26 26.71
C LEU A 422 11.90 -2.66 27.76
N SER A 423 12.18 -1.36 27.65
CA SER A 423 12.98 -0.61 28.63
C SER A 423 12.10 0.42 29.36
N GLU A 424 12.71 1.21 30.25
CA GLU A 424 12.02 2.34 30.88
C GLU A 424 11.73 3.48 29.88
N THR A 425 12.45 3.53 28.76
CA THR A 425 12.43 4.66 27.82
C THR A 425 11.83 4.32 26.45
N GLY A 426 11.55 3.05 26.16
CA GLY A 426 11.04 2.67 24.85
C GLY A 426 10.79 1.19 24.61
N ILE A 427 10.42 0.90 23.36
CA ILE A 427 10.23 -0.45 22.82
C ILE A 427 11.15 -0.63 21.62
N GLU A 428 11.83 -1.77 21.53
CA GLU A 428 12.52 -2.22 20.31
C GLU A 428 11.94 -3.56 19.88
N VAL A 429 11.47 -3.68 18.65
CA VAL A 429 11.00 -4.94 18.08
C VAL A 429 12.21 -5.78 17.69
N ARG A 430 12.38 -6.92 18.35
CA ARG A 430 13.55 -7.79 18.15
C ARG A 430 13.51 -8.40 16.75
N PRO A 431 14.64 -8.85 16.19
CA PRO A 431 14.69 -9.46 14.86
C PRO A 431 13.66 -10.58 14.63
N ALA A 432 13.34 -11.35 15.67
CA ALA A 432 12.31 -12.40 15.62
C ALA A 432 10.87 -11.89 15.68
N GLY A 433 10.65 -10.67 16.17
CA GLY A 433 9.34 -10.04 16.24
C GLY A 433 8.97 -9.20 15.03
N ARG A 434 9.89 -8.94 14.08
CA ARG A 434 9.63 -8.01 12.97
C ARG A 434 8.52 -8.46 12.02
N LEU A 435 8.45 -9.76 11.70
CA LEU A 435 7.33 -10.33 10.93
C LEU A 435 5.98 -10.20 11.66
N LEU A 436 6.03 -10.08 12.99
CA LEU A 436 4.90 -10.03 13.90
C LEU A 436 4.62 -8.61 14.41
N VAL A 437 5.21 -7.57 13.81
CA VAL A 437 5.10 -6.17 14.28
C VAL A 437 3.64 -5.70 14.39
N ARG A 438 2.75 -6.26 13.57
CA ARG A 438 1.31 -6.01 13.64
C ARG A 438 0.71 -6.42 14.99
N ALA A 439 1.18 -7.53 15.58
CA ALA A 439 0.74 -7.96 16.91
C ALA A 439 1.14 -6.94 18.00
N VAL A 440 2.33 -6.33 17.87
CA VAL A 440 2.77 -5.25 18.78
C VAL A 440 1.90 -4.01 18.61
N CYS A 441 1.59 -3.62 17.37
CA CYS A 441 0.72 -2.47 17.09
C CYS A 441 -0.70 -2.65 17.63
N MET A 442 -1.23 -3.88 17.60
CA MET A 442 -2.56 -4.21 18.12
C MET A 442 -2.73 -3.92 19.61
N VAL A 443 -1.64 -3.87 20.37
CA VAL A 443 -1.68 -3.49 21.80
C VAL A 443 -2.12 -2.03 21.97
N PHE A 444 -1.83 -1.18 21.00
CA PHE A 444 -2.14 0.25 21.03
C PHE A 444 -3.43 0.60 20.28
N ASP A 445 -4.16 -0.36 19.72
CA ASP A 445 -5.37 -0.12 18.95
C ASP A 445 -6.62 -0.15 19.85
N THR A 446 -7.21 1.03 20.11
CA THR A 446 -8.40 1.13 20.96
C THR A 446 -9.69 0.65 20.28
N TYR A 447 -9.71 0.51 18.95
CA TYR A 447 -10.88 0.07 18.20
C TYR A 447 -10.95 -1.46 18.06
N LEU A 448 -9.87 -2.16 18.42
CA LEU A 448 -9.77 -3.59 18.28
C LEU A 448 -10.53 -4.33 19.39
N THR A 449 -11.76 -4.75 19.07
CA THR A 449 -12.56 -5.62 19.93
C THR A 449 -12.47 -7.09 19.51
N ARG A 450 -12.76 -8.02 20.42
CA ARG A 450 -12.82 -9.46 20.10
C ARG A 450 -13.80 -9.77 18.94
N GLN A 451 -14.87 -9.00 18.80
CA GLN A 451 -15.88 -9.20 17.75
C GLN A 451 -15.38 -8.73 16.38
N ASN A 452 -14.63 -7.63 16.32
CA ASN A 452 -14.17 -7.08 15.04
C ASN A 452 -12.90 -7.76 14.53
N ARG A 453 -12.17 -8.52 15.36
CA ARG A 453 -10.99 -9.31 14.93
C ARG A 453 -11.29 -10.27 13.78
N GLN A 454 -12.49 -10.85 13.74
CA GLN A 454 -12.90 -11.81 12.71
C GLN A 454 -13.00 -11.19 11.30
N GLN A 455 -12.97 -9.85 11.17
CA GLN A 455 -13.06 -9.15 9.89
C GLN A 455 -11.69 -8.92 9.23
N PHE A 456 -10.60 -9.26 9.93
CA PHE A 456 -9.23 -9.03 9.46
C PHE A 456 -8.52 -10.33 9.05
N SER A 457 -7.47 -10.19 8.25
CA SER A 457 -6.55 -11.28 7.94
C SER A 457 -5.61 -11.59 9.11
N GLN A 458 -4.98 -12.75 9.07
CA GLN A 458 -3.90 -13.13 10.00
C GLN A 458 -2.68 -12.20 9.88
N VAL A 459 -1.83 -12.21 10.92
CA VAL A 459 -0.62 -11.37 11.03
C VAL A 459 0.52 -11.91 10.18
N ILE A 460 0.50 -13.19 9.79
CA ILE A 460 1.42 -13.77 8.81
C ILE A 460 0.65 -14.56 7.76
#